data_AF-A0A2V6GNM2-F1
#
_entry.id   AF-A0A2V6GNM2-F1
#
_cell.length_a   1.000
_cell.length_b   1.000
_cell.length_c   1.000
_cell.angle_alpha   90.00
_cell.angle_beta   90.00
_cell.angle_gamma   90.00
#
_symmetry.space_group_name_H-M   'P 1'
#
loop_
_entity.id
_entity.type
_entity.pdbx_description
1 polymer ?
#
loop_
_entity_poly.entity_id
_entity_poly.type
_entity_poly.pdbx_seq_one_letter_code
_entity_poly.pdbx_strand_id
1 'polypeptide(L)'
;MTLPADIEFHEDIRLFIYRPSGLMDQASVSRAVSVLADHEAKLKEPFNRFSDTSAIDRVELNYQYVIQVSLYRVLTYADRPPVKSAILATDSTIGHYFQLHAIKFLASDR
;
A
#
# COMPACT_ATOMS: atom_id res chain seq x y z
N MET A 1 12.61 1.69 14.51
CA MET A 1 11.22 1.22 14.73
C MET A 1 11.19 -0.23 14.32
N THR A 2 10.57 -1.07 15.13
CA THR A 2 10.31 -2.46 14.71
C THR A 2 9.16 -2.43 13.72
N LEU A 3 9.39 -2.89 12.50
CA LEU A 3 8.33 -3.00 11.50
C LEU A 3 7.40 -4.17 11.86
N PRO A 4 6.10 -4.06 11.58
CA PRO A 4 5.19 -5.20 11.60
C PRO A 4 5.70 -6.36 10.73
N ALA A 5 5.35 -7.60 11.08
CA ALA A 5 5.83 -8.79 10.38
C ALA A 5 5.38 -8.88 8.91
N ASP A 6 4.30 -8.18 8.57
CA ASP A 6 3.77 -8.05 7.22
C ASP A 6 4.39 -6.89 6.42
N ILE A 7 5.38 -6.18 6.98
CA ILE A 7 6.00 -5.01 6.35
C ILE A 7 7.53 -5.10 6.38
N GLU A 8 8.13 -4.88 5.22
CA GLU A 8 9.58 -4.77 5.05
C GLU A 8 9.93 -3.49 4.31
N PHE A 9 11.11 -2.94 4.60
CA PHE A 9 11.67 -1.84 3.84
C PHE A 9 13.12 -2.14 3.48
N HIS A 10 13.41 -2.22 2.18
CA HIS A 10 14.76 -2.37 1.66
C HIS A 10 15.33 -1.00 1.32
N GLU A 11 16.27 -0.51 2.14
CA GLU A 11 16.86 0.83 1.96
C GLU A 11 17.67 0.93 0.67
N ASP A 12 18.48 -0.09 0.35
CA ASP A 12 19.41 -0.11 -0.80
C ASP A 12 18.71 0.12 -2.14
N ILE A 13 17.50 -0.43 -2.30
CA ILE A 13 16.69 -0.34 -3.53
C ILE A 13 15.45 0.53 -3.35
N ARG A 14 15.29 1.14 -2.16
CA ARG A 14 14.15 1.97 -1.77
C ARG A 14 12.81 1.30 -2.12
N LEU A 15 12.61 0.13 -1.54
CA LEU A 15 11.42 -0.69 -1.79
C LEU A 15 10.70 -0.95 -0.48
N PHE A 16 9.45 -0.48 -0.41
CA PHE A 16 8.51 -0.87 0.63
C PHE A 16 7.74 -2.10 0.19
N ILE A 17 7.79 -3.15 1.00
CA ILE A 17 7.07 -4.40 0.75
C ILE A 17 6.01 -4.60 1.82
N TYR A 18 4.79 -4.89 1.39
CA TYR A 18 3.67 -5.25 2.25
C TYR A 18 3.16 -6.63 1.88
N ARG A 19 3.24 -7.58 2.81
CA ARG A 19 2.80 -8.98 2.64
C ARG A 19 1.83 -9.37 3.76
N PRO A 20 0.59 -8.85 3.75
CA PRO A 20 -0.40 -9.26 4.74
C PRO A 20 -0.72 -10.75 4.59
N SER A 21 -1.01 -11.38 5.73
CA SER A 21 -1.42 -12.77 5.79
C SER A 21 -2.67 -12.95 6.64
N GLY A 22 -3.48 -13.94 6.31
CA GLY A 22 -4.72 -14.24 7.02
C GLY A 22 -5.81 -13.19 6.76
N LEU A 23 -6.22 -12.47 7.80
CA LEU A 23 -7.32 -11.51 7.76
C LEU A 23 -6.84 -10.10 7.39
N MET A 24 -7.39 -9.55 6.31
CA MET A 24 -7.25 -8.14 5.97
C MET A 24 -8.48 -7.35 6.42
N ASP A 25 -8.33 -6.63 7.54
CA ASP A 25 -9.36 -5.78 8.13
C ASP A 25 -8.92 -4.31 8.17
N GLN A 26 -9.78 -3.45 8.71
CA GLN A 26 -9.46 -2.03 8.86
C GLN A 26 -8.22 -1.79 9.74
N ALA A 27 -7.97 -2.63 10.74
CA ALA A 27 -6.84 -2.46 11.64
C ALA A 27 -5.52 -2.78 10.91
N SER A 28 -5.47 -3.85 10.12
CA SER A 28 -4.28 -4.21 9.34
C SER A 28 -3.97 -3.17 8.27
N VAL A 29 -4.97 -2.71 7.52
CA VAL A 29 -4.77 -1.66 6.51
C VAL A 29 -4.34 -0.35 7.17
N SER A 30 -4.94 0.04 8.30
CA SER A 30 -4.57 1.28 9.00
C SER A 30 -3.12 1.23 9.49
N ARG A 31 -2.67 0.09 10.04
CA ARG A 31 -1.27 -0.09 10.43
C ARG A 31 -0.33 0.10 9.25
N ALA A 32 -0.60 -0.55 8.12
CA ALA A 32 0.22 -0.42 6.91
C ALA A 32 0.24 1.02 6.37
N VAL A 33 -0.91 1.71 6.37
CA VAL A 33 -1.01 3.13 5.97
C VAL A 33 -0.15 4.01 6.88
N SER A 34 -0.24 3.85 8.21
CA SER A 34 0.53 4.63 9.17
C SER A 34 2.03 4.40 9.02
N VAL A 35 2.47 3.13 8.91
CA VAL A 35 3.90 2.81 8.72
C VAL A 35 4.41 3.42 7.41
N LEU A 36 3.63 3.34 6.33
CA LEU A 36 3.99 3.97 5.06
C LEU A 36 4.13 5.50 5.21
N ALA A 37 3.15 6.16 5.83
CA ALA A 37 3.17 7.60 6.04
C ALA A 37 4.36 8.05 6.89
N ASP A 38 4.69 7.31 7.95
CA ASP A 38 5.85 7.58 8.80
C ASP A 38 7.17 7.44 8.03
N HIS A 39 7.29 6.43 7.16
CA HIS A 39 8.49 6.25 6.33
C HIS A 39 8.63 7.37 5.32
N GLU A 40 7.54 7.79 4.68
CA GLU A 40 7.58 8.91 3.74
C GLU A 40 7.91 10.23 4.40
N ALA A 41 7.38 10.49 5.61
CA ALA A 41 7.71 11.67 6.38
C ALA A 41 9.20 11.72 6.77
N LYS A 42 9.79 10.55 7.08
CA LYS A 42 11.20 10.43 7.47
C LYS A 42 12.15 10.53 6.30
N LEU A 43 11.88 9.78 5.23
CA LEU A 43 12.79 9.64 4.09
C LEU A 43 12.72 10.82 3.15
N LYS A 44 11.62 11.60 3.16
CA LYS A 44 11.36 12.82 2.35
C LYS A 44 11.42 12.65 0.83
N GLU A 45 11.85 11.50 0.36
CA GLU A 45 11.99 11.14 -1.05
C GLU A 45 11.11 9.90 -1.35
N PRO A 46 10.55 9.80 -2.57
CA PRO A 46 9.68 8.69 -2.96
C PRO A 46 10.42 7.35 -2.96
N PHE A 47 9.68 6.25 -2.80
CA PHE A 47 10.22 4.89 -2.86
C PHE A 47 9.20 3.95 -3.49
N ASN A 48 9.68 2.91 -4.17
CA ASN A 48 8.84 1.95 -4.87
C ASN A 48 8.06 1.08 -3.88
N ARG A 49 6.96 0.50 -4.35
CA ARG A 49 6.07 -0.31 -3.51
C ARG A 49 5.80 -1.66 -4.16
N PHE A 50 5.85 -2.71 -3.35
CA PHE A 50 5.38 -4.03 -3.73
C PHE A 50 4.37 -4.53 -2.70
N SER A 51 3.24 -5.04 -3.17
CA SER A 51 2.22 -5.65 -2.33
C SER A 51 2.03 -7.10 -2.75
N ASP A 52 2.25 -8.02 -1.83
CA ASP A 52 2.02 -9.44 -2.01
C ASP A 52 0.76 -9.86 -1.26
N THR A 53 -0.29 -10.18 -2.00
CA THR A 53 -1.58 -10.54 -1.43
C THR A 53 -1.79 -12.06 -1.40
N SER A 54 -0.77 -12.84 -1.73
CA SER A 54 -0.91 -14.30 -1.93
C SER A 54 -1.28 -15.06 -0.65
N ALA A 55 -0.94 -14.52 0.52
CA ALA A 55 -1.21 -15.13 1.82
C ALA A 55 -2.49 -14.60 2.51
N ILE A 56 -3.30 -13.80 1.82
CA ILE A 56 -4.57 -13.31 2.37
C ILE A 56 -5.63 -14.39 2.24
N ASP A 57 -6.18 -14.82 3.37
CA ASP A 57 -7.26 -15.80 3.44
C ASP A 57 -8.64 -15.15 3.35
N ARG A 58 -8.78 -13.94 3.90
CA ARG A 58 -10.08 -13.24 4.02
C ARG A 58 -9.93 -11.73 4.04
N VAL A 59 -10.87 -11.03 3.41
CA VAL A 59 -10.98 -9.57 3.44
C VAL A 59 -12.26 -9.17 4.18
N GLU A 60 -12.13 -8.33 5.20
CA GLU A 60 -13.24 -7.73 5.97
C GLU A 60 -13.07 -6.22 6.03
N LEU A 61 -13.37 -5.56 4.92
CA LEU A 61 -13.27 -4.11 4.80
C LEU A 61 -14.63 -3.47 4.53
N ASN A 62 -14.91 -2.39 5.27
CA ASN A 62 -16.06 -1.53 4.99
C ASN A 62 -15.75 -0.63 3.77
N TYR A 63 -16.68 -0.54 2.83
CA TYR A 63 -16.59 0.36 1.68
C TYR A 63 -16.29 1.82 2.06
N GLN A 64 -16.89 2.33 3.14
CA GLN A 64 -16.63 3.69 3.61
C GLN A 64 -15.16 3.88 3.99
N TYR A 65 -14.57 2.89 4.66
CA TYR A 65 -13.16 2.92 5.04
C TYR A 65 -12.25 2.85 3.81
N VAL A 66 -12.57 1.97 2.84
CA VAL A 66 -11.81 1.86 1.59
C VAL A 66 -11.79 3.19 0.84
N ILE A 67 -12.95 3.86 0.73
CA ILE A 67 -13.07 5.18 0.09
C ILE A 67 -12.23 6.21 0.85
N GLN A 68 -12.33 6.26 2.19
CA GLN A 68 -11.58 7.23 3.00
C GLN A 68 -10.07 7.10 2.83
N VAL A 69 -9.53 5.88 2.91
CA VAL A 69 -8.09 5.63 2.72
C VAL A 69 -7.65 5.98 1.30
N SER A 70 -8.44 5.60 0.30
CA SER A 70 -8.12 5.87 -1.11
C SER A 70 -8.09 7.39 -1.37
N LEU A 71 -9.10 8.13 -0.90
CA LEU A 71 -9.15 9.59 -1.02
C LEU A 71 -8.00 10.28 -0.26
N TYR A 72 -7.72 9.86 0.97
CA TYR A 72 -6.60 10.39 1.76
C TYR A 72 -5.29 10.30 0.98
N ARG A 73 -5.02 9.14 0.38
CA ARG A 73 -3.80 8.98 -0.42
C ARG A 73 -3.85 9.86 -1.68
N VAL A 74 -4.98 9.98 -2.39
CA VAL A 74 -5.05 10.76 -3.64
C VAL A 74 -4.70 12.22 -3.37
N LEU A 75 -5.27 12.76 -2.29
CA LEU A 75 -4.98 14.12 -1.86
C LEU A 75 -3.55 14.28 -1.35
N THR A 76 -2.98 13.26 -0.70
CA THR A 76 -1.61 13.32 -0.17
C THR A 76 -0.53 13.26 -1.26
N TYR A 77 -0.79 12.56 -2.38
CA TYR A 77 0.18 12.39 -3.48
C TYR A 77 -0.07 13.31 -4.69
N ALA A 78 -1.10 14.17 -4.68
CA ALA A 78 -1.43 15.03 -5.82
C ALA A 78 -0.23 15.85 -6.34
N ASP A 79 0.61 16.35 -5.42
CA ASP A 79 1.79 17.17 -5.73
C ASP A 79 3.13 16.42 -5.51
N ARG A 80 3.10 15.09 -5.41
CA ARG A 80 4.30 14.28 -5.14
C ARG A 80 4.81 13.57 -6.39
N PRO A 81 6.12 13.27 -6.49
CA PRO A 81 6.65 12.47 -7.58
C PRO A 81 5.95 11.11 -7.69
N PRO A 82 5.79 10.57 -8.91
CA PRO A 82 5.12 9.29 -9.11
C PRO A 82 5.90 8.16 -8.45
N VAL A 83 5.17 7.24 -7.82
CA VAL A 83 5.71 6.05 -7.15
C VAL A 83 5.32 4.81 -7.95
N LYS A 84 6.30 4.00 -8.34
CA LYS A 84 6.03 2.72 -8.99
C LYS A 84 5.48 1.74 -7.95
N SER A 85 4.35 1.11 -8.27
CA SER A 85 3.71 0.12 -7.43
C SER A 85 3.48 -1.16 -8.22
N ALA A 86 3.80 -2.30 -7.62
CA ALA A 86 3.51 -3.63 -8.14
C ALA A 86 2.65 -4.40 -7.14
N ILE A 87 1.67 -5.14 -7.64
CA ILE A 87 0.72 -5.91 -6.83
C ILE A 87 0.73 -7.35 -7.34
N LEU A 88 1.13 -8.29 -6.50
CA LEU A 88 0.95 -9.72 -6.74
C LEU A 88 -0.40 -10.13 -6.13
N ALA A 89 -1.41 -10.30 -6.98
CA ALA A 89 -2.74 -10.71 -6.58
C ALA A 89 -3.09 -12.10 -7.13
N THR A 90 -3.52 -12.99 -6.24
CA THR A 90 -4.04 -14.32 -6.57
C THR A 90 -5.55 -14.32 -6.81
N ASP A 91 -6.25 -13.35 -6.24
CA ASP A 91 -7.69 -13.12 -6.37
C ASP A 91 -7.94 -11.73 -6.95
N SER A 92 -8.85 -11.62 -7.93
CA SER A 92 -9.11 -10.38 -8.65
C SER A 92 -9.84 -9.32 -7.80
N THR A 93 -10.67 -9.74 -6.85
CA THR A 93 -11.33 -8.85 -5.89
C THR A 93 -10.31 -8.27 -4.92
N ILE A 94 -9.39 -9.10 -4.41
CA ILE A 94 -8.28 -8.64 -3.57
C ILE A 94 -7.39 -7.68 -4.36
N GLY A 95 -7.01 -8.04 -5.59
CA GLY A 95 -6.26 -7.16 -6.48
C GLY A 95 -6.94 -5.81 -6.69
N HIS A 96 -8.27 -5.80 -6.81
CA HIS A 96 -9.03 -4.56 -6.94
C HIS A 96 -8.95 -3.67 -5.69
N TYR A 97 -9.10 -4.24 -4.48
CA TYR A 97 -8.92 -3.47 -3.24
C TYR A 97 -7.53 -2.85 -3.14
N PHE A 98 -6.49 -3.60 -3.51
CA PHE A 98 -5.13 -3.07 -3.53
C PHE A 98 -4.94 -1.99 -4.59
N GLN A 99 -5.59 -2.07 -5.76
CA GLN A 99 -5.54 -0.99 -6.75
C GLN A 99 -6.23 0.29 -6.28
N LEU A 100 -7.31 0.18 -5.49
CA LEU A 100 -7.96 1.34 -4.89
C LEU A 100 -7.04 2.01 -3.85
N HIS A 101 -6.38 1.20 -3.02
CA HIS A 101 -5.48 1.69 -1.97
C HIS A 101 -4.09 2.12 -2.46
N ALA A 102 -3.54 1.43 -3.46
CA ALA A 102 -2.28 1.72 -4.13
C ALA A 102 -2.61 2.52 -5.38
N ILE A 103 -2.86 3.81 -5.16
CA ILE A 103 -3.14 4.78 -6.22
C ILE A 103 -2.26 4.49 -7.42
N LYS A 104 -2.92 4.16 -8.54
CA LYS A 104 -2.29 4.05 -9.84
C LYS A 104 -1.53 5.34 -10.12
N PHE A 105 -0.21 5.28 -10.03
CA PHE A 105 0.64 6.06 -10.91
C PHE A 105 1.12 5.10 -11.99
N LEU A 106 0.33 5.02 -13.06
CA LEU A 106 0.88 4.61 -14.35
C LEU A 106 2.04 5.55 -14.61
N ALA A 107 3.23 5.00 -14.82
CA ALA A 107 4.22 5.72 -15.61
C ALA A 107 3.49 6.11 -16.91
N SER A 108 3.39 7.41 -17.16
CA SER A 108 2.91 7.92 -18.44
C SER A 108 3.72 7.23 -19.54
N ASP A 109 3.02 6.60 -20.47
CA ASP A 109 3.53 6.50 -21.83
C ASP A 109 2.36 6.78 -22.79
N ARG A 110 2.34 8.04 -23.24
CA ARG A 110 1.42 8.72 -24.19
C ARG A 110 0.09 9.26 -23.69
#